data_AF-A0A1F6CRS3-F1
#
_entry.id   AF-A0A1F6CRS3-F1
#
_cell.length_a   1.000
_cell.length_b   1.000
_cell.length_c   1.000
_cell.angle_alpha   90.00
_cell.angle_beta   90.00
_cell.angle_gamma   90.00
#
_symmetry.space_group_name_H-M   'P 1'
#
loop_
_entity.id
_entity.type
_entity.pdbx_description
1 polymer ?
#
loop_
_entity_poly.entity_id
_entity_poly.type
_entity_poly.pdbx_seq_one_letter_code
_entity_poly.pdbx_strand_id
1 'polypeptide(L)' 'MKTLLWIGTIVAGFSLLIDSIIFFDSLLIGERLHPQLAEHWPMNMIVAGVFVYLLNKSYKAKEVE' A
#
# COMPACT_ATOMS: atom_id res chain seq x y z
N MET A 1 11.32 -9.91 -13.23
CA MET A 1 10.44 -10.14 -12.05
C MET A 1 10.65 -9.12 -10.93
N LYS A 2 11.89 -8.84 -10.49
CA LYS A 2 12.16 -7.87 -9.40
C LYS A 2 11.71 -6.42 -9.71
N THR A 3 11.90 -5.94 -10.94
CA THR A 3 11.45 -4.61 -11.35
C THR A 3 9.92 -4.45 -11.26
N LEU A 4 9.16 -5.49 -11.63
CA LEU A 4 7.70 -5.48 -11.54
C LEU A 4 7.22 -5.45 -10.08
N LEU A 5 7.89 -6.19 -9.18
CA LEU A 5 7.60 -6.14 -7.74
C LEU A 5 7.86 -4.75 -7.15
N TRP A 6 8.94 -4.10 -7.55
CA TRP A 6 9.24 -2.73 -7.14
C TRP A 6 8.20 -1.73 -7.63
N ILE A 7 7.83 -1.80 -8.91
CA ILE A 7 6.77 -0.94 -9.48
C ILE A 7 5.45 -1.16 -8.72
N GLY A 8 5.06 -2.42 -8.49
CA GLY A 8 3.86 -2.74 -7.72
C GLY A 8 3.88 -2.21 -6.28
N THR A 9 5.04 -2.29 -5.62
CA THR A 9 5.23 -1.74 -4.26
C THR A 9 5.10 -0.22 -4.24
N ILE A 10 5.70 0.46 -5.22
CA ILE A 10 5.63 1.92 -5.34
C ILE A 10 4.18 2.37 -5.57
N VAL A 11 3.46 1.72 -6.50
CA VAL A 11 2.06 2.05 -6.80
C VAL A 11 1.15 1.81 -5.59
N ALA A 12 1.34 0.69 -4.88
CA ALA A 12 0.59 0.39 -3.67
C ALA A 12 0.90 1.39 -2.54
N GLY A 13 2.16 1.78 -2.38
CA GLY A 13 2.58 2.81 -1.43
C GLY A 13 1.99 4.19 -1.72
N PHE A 14 1.97 4.61 -2.99
CA PHE A 14 1.30 5.85 -3.41
C PHE A 14 -0.20 5.82 -3.13
N SER A 15 -0.86 4.68 -3.35
CA SER A 15 -2.29 4.53 -3.08
C SER A 15 -2.58 4.71 -1.58
N LEU A 16 -1.78 4.08 -0.71
CA LEU A 16 -1.89 4.25 0.74
C LEU A 16 -1.61 5.68 1.22
N LEU A 17 -0.69 6.40 0.56
CA LEU A 17 -0.41 7.79 0.88
C LEU A 17 -1.62 8.68 0.58
N ILE A 18 -2.25 8.48 -0.58
CA ILE A 18 -3.48 9.19 -0.97
C ILE A 18 -4.60 8.89 0.03
N ASP A 19 -4.81 7.60 0.36
CA ASP A 19 -5.81 7.20 1.35
C ASP A 19 -5.59 7.88 2.71
N SER A 20 -4.33 7.98 3.13
CA SER A 20 -3.96 8.65 4.39
C SER A 20 -4.27 10.15 4.34
N ILE A 21 -3.98 10.83 3.23
CA ILE A 21 -4.30 12.25 3.05
C ILE A 21 -5.80 12.48 3.16
N ILE A 22 -6.61 11.68 2.45
CA ILE A 22 -8.07 11.79 2.47
C ILE A 22 -8.61 11.50 3.88
N PHE A 23 -8.03 10.51 4.59
CA PHE A 23 -8.37 10.23 5.97
C PHE A 23 -8.13 11.42 6.88
N PHE A 24 -6.91 11.98 6.87
CA PHE A 24 -6.57 13.12 7.72
C PHE A 24 -7.38 14.37 7.37
N ASP A 25 -7.65 14.62 6.09
CA ASP A 25 -8.50 15.72 5.66
C ASP A 25 -9.93 15.57 6.22
N SER A 26 -10.52 14.37 6.10
CA SER A 26 -11.86 14.10 6.65
C SER A 26 -11.92 14.30 8.17
N LEU A 27 -10.86 13.91 8.90
CA LEU A 27 -10.74 14.14 10.34
C LEU A 27 -10.64 15.63 10.69
N LEU A 28 -9.91 16.42 9.89
CA LEU A 28 -9.72 17.86 10.12
C LEU A 28 -10.99 18.66 9.87
N ILE A 29 -11.78 18.29 8.86
CA ILE A 29 -13.03 18.95 8.49
C ILE A 29 -14.20 18.46 9.39
N GLY A 30 -14.01 17.35 10.11
CA GLY A 30 -15.03 16.76 10.99
C GLY A 30 -16.14 16.05 10.22
N GLU A 31 -15.90 15.74 8.95
CA GLU A 31 -16.83 14.99 8.10
C GLU A 31 -16.69 13.48 8.36
N ARG A 32 -17.75 12.73 8.04
CA ARG A 32 -17.66 11.27 8.03
C ARG A 32 -16.70 10.85 6.92
N LEU A 33 -15.90 9.83 7.21
CA LEU A 33 -15.03 9.20 6.21
C LEU A 33 -15.83 8.89 4.93
N HIS A 34 -15.26 9.24 3.79
CA HIS A 34 -15.87 8.92 2.51
C HIS A 34 -16.04 7.39 2.38
N PRO A 35 -17.22 6.86 2.03
CA PRO A 35 -17.47 5.41 2.00
C PRO A 35 -16.48 4.63 1.12
N GLN A 36 -16.02 5.26 0.03
CA GLN A 36 -15.01 4.67 -0.86
C GLN A 36 -13.65 4.48 -0.17
N LEU A 37 -13.29 5.36 0.76
CA LEU A 37 -12.06 5.22 1.54
C LEU A 37 -12.16 3.99 2.45
N ALA A 38 -13.30 3.81 3.12
CA ALA A 38 -13.53 2.65 3.99
C ALA A 38 -13.53 1.31 3.22
N GLU A 39 -13.97 1.32 1.96
CA GLU A 39 -14.03 0.13 1.12
C GLU A 39 -12.67 -0.27 0.53
N HIS A 40 -11.89 0.70 0.03
CA HIS A 40 -10.63 0.42 -0.68
C HIS A 40 -9.39 0.35 0.22
N TRP A 41 -9.42 1.04 1.36
CA TRP A 41 -8.25 1.12 2.24
C TRP A 41 -7.77 -0.23 2.78
N PRO A 42 -8.63 -1.16 3.24
CA PRO A 42 -8.19 -2.49 3.67
C PRO A 42 -7.50 -3.26 2.54
N MET A 43 -8.02 -3.15 1.32
CA MET A 43 -7.46 -3.83 0.15
C MET A 43 -6.09 -3.25 -0.22
N ASN A 44 -5.93 -1.92 -0.20
CA ASN A 44 -4.66 -1.26 -0.46
C ASN A 44 -3.58 -1.65 0.55
N MET A 45 -3.94 -1.83 1.83
CA MET A 45 -3.02 -2.33 2.86
C MET A 45 -2.56 -3.77 2.59
N ILE A 46 -3.50 -4.66 2.21
CA ILE A 46 -3.20 -6.05 1.87
C ILE A 46 -2.26 -6.11 0.67
N VAL A 47 -2.56 -5.37 -0.39
CA VAL A 47 -1.77 -5.33 -1.63
C VAL A 47 -0.34 -4.84 -1.34
N ALA A 48 -0.19 -3.76 -0.58
CA ALA A 48 1.13 -3.26 -0.18
C ALA A 48 1.90 -4.30 0.64
N GLY A 49 1.25 -4.95 1.62
CA GLY A 49 1.86 -6.00 2.44
C GLY A 49 2.35 -7.20 1.63
N VAL A 50 1.55 -7.65 0.65
CA VAL A 50 1.94 -8.74 -0.26
C VAL A 50 3.16 -8.37 -1.09
N PHE A 51 3.20 -7.16 -1.67
CA PHE A 51 4.33 -6.70 -2.47
C PHE A 51 5.62 -6.60 -1.65
N VAL A 52 5.55 -6.04 -0.43
CA VAL A 52 6.70 -5.96 0.49
C VAL A 52 7.18 -7.36 0.89
N TYR A 53 6.26 -8.28 1.18
CA TYR A 53 6.61 -9.66 1.50
C TYR A 53 7.33 -10.37 0.35
N LEU A 54 6.81 -10.25 -0.88
CA LEU A 54 7.41 -10.84 -2.07
C LEU A 54 8.79 -10.24 -2.38
N LEU A 55 8.96 -8.92 -2.20
CA LEU A 55 10.26 -8.27 -2.30
C LEU A 55 11.24 -8.86 -1.29
N ASN A 56 10.89 -8.90 -0.01
CA ASN A 56 11.74 -9.43 1.07
C ASN A 56 12.14 -10.89 0.79
N LYS A 57 11.17 -11.74 0.40
CA LYS A 57 11.45 -13.12 -0.01
C LYS A 57 12.42 -13.19 -1.19
N SER A 58 12.29 -12.31 -2.18
CA SER A 58 13.17 -12.27 -3.36
C SER A 58 14.60 -11.78 -3.05
N TYR A 59 14.78 -11.04 -1.96
CA TYR A 59 16.10 -10.63 -1.46
C TYR A 59 16.76 -11.75 -0.66
N LYS A 60 16.05 -12.37 0.28
CA LYS A 60 16.56 -13.51 1.06
C LYS A 60 16.96 -14.70 0.19
N ALA A 61 16.20 -14.98 -0.87
CA ALA A 61 16.56 -16.03 -1.82
C ALA A 61 17.90 -15.79 -2.54
N LYS A 62 18.39 -14.54 -2.58
CA LYS A 62 19.66 -14.16 -3.20
C LYS A 62 20.85 -14.25 -2.25
N GLU A 63 20.64 -14.33 -0.94
CA GLU A 63 21.70 -14.46 0.06
C GLU A 63 22.10 -15.93 0.32
N VAL A 64 21.35 -16.88 -0.23
CA VAL A 64 21.56 -18.32 -0.08
C VAL A 64 22.26 -18.95 -1.29
N GLU A 65 22.50 -18.17 -2.35
CA GLU A 65 23.36 -18.51 -3.52
C GLU A 65 24.78 -17.94 -3.34
#